data_AF-A0A945XA91-F1
#
_entry.id   AF-A0A945XA91-F1
#
_cell.length_a   1.000
_cell.length_b   1.000
_cell.length_c   1.000
_cell.angle_alpha   90.00
_cell.angle_beta   90.00
_cell.angle_gamma   90.00
#
_symmetry.space_group_name_H-M   'P 1'
#
loop_
_entity.id
_entity.type
_entity.pdbx_description
1 polymer ?
#
loop_
_entity_poly.entity_id
_entity_poly.type
_entity_poly.pdbx_seq_one_letter_code
_entity_poly.pdbx_strand_id
1 'polypeptide(L)'
;MYWNSRTQGVFVTTIPTTVDDFAGEYEKSAPANRATEGPLDEVEAGAIKPAVDLGSLRIDPKRGMQVRLEVDKSNNRAVAVTLEYEGSTLQLQPFAAPRSSGLWHGIR
;
A
#
# COMPACT_ATOMS: atom_id res chain seq x y z
N MET A 1 -18.61 -44.38 -2.75
CA MET A 1 -18.21 -43.18 -3.50
C MET A 1 -19.08 -42.02 -3.02
N TYR A 2 -18.59 -41.18 -2.10
CA TYR A 2 -19.20 -39.89 -1.81
C TYR A 2 -18.10 -38.88 -1.52
N TRP A 3 -18.25 -37.72 -2.14
CA TRP A 3 -17.26 -36.67 -2.39
C TRP A 3 -17.49 -35.48 -1.43
N ASN A 4 -16.38 -35.02 -0.85
CA ASN A 4 -15.97 -33.67 -0.44
C ASN A 4 -17.00 -32.62 0.04
N SER A 5 -16.71 -32.06 1.21
CA SER A 5 -16.85 -30.60 1.43
C SER A 5 -15.82 -30.13 2.46
N ARG A 6 -14.63 -29.74 1.99
CA ARG A 6 -13.69 -28.90 2.72
C ARG A 6 -14.19 -27.46 2.66
N THR A 7 -14.72 -26.96 3.77
CA THR A 7 -14.92 -25.53 4.04
C THR A 7 -13.58 -24.81 3.92
N GLN A 8 -13.44 -23.96 2.91
CA GLN A 8 -12.37 -22.97 2.86
C GLN A 8 -12.64 -21.93 3.94
N GLY A 9 -11.79 -21.88 4.96
CA GLY A 9 -11.81 -20.83 5.98
C GLY A 9 -11.42 -19.49 5.35
N VAL A 10 -12.27 -18.49 5.51
CA VAL A 10 -11.93 -17.09 5.26
C VAL A 10 -10.94 -16.68 6.35
N PHE A 11 -9.68 -16.49 6.00
CA PHE A 11 -8.70 -15.89 6.90
C PHE A 11 -8.93 -14.37 6.92
N VAL A 12 -9.75 -13.90 7.86
CA VAL A 12 -9.79 -12.48 8.22
C VAL A 12 -8.56 -12.23 9.09
N THR A 13 -7.48 -11.76 8.49
CA THR A 13 -6.37 -11.17 9.26
C THR A 13 -6.85 -9.83 9.77
N THR A 14 -7.33 -9.80 11.01
CA THR A 14 -7.53 -8.54 11.74
C THR A 14 -6.16 -7.89 11.92
N ILE A 15 -5.86 -6.87 11.12
CA ILE A 15 -4.70 -6.01 11.34
C ILE A 15 -4.99 -5.22 12.62
N PRO A 16 -4.16 -5.33 13.68
CA PRO A 16 -4.37 -4.55 14.90
C PRO A 16 -4.38 -3.06 14.55
N THR A 17 -5.50 -2.40 14.86
CA THR A 17 -5.72 -0.97 14.58
C THR A 17 -5.11 -0.06 15.65
N THR A 18 -4.60 -0.65 16.73
CA THR A 18 -3.84 0.03 17.78
C THR A 18 -2.36 -0.14 17.51
N VAL A 19 -1.83 0.84 16.81
CA VAL A 19 -0.40 1.14 16.72
C VAL A 19 0.08 1.69 18.09
N ASP A 20 -0.07 0.90 19.15
CA ASP A 20 0.49 1.24 20.46
C ASP A 20 2.02 1.19 20.35
N ASP A 21 2.66 2.33 20.66
CA ASP A 21 4.10 2.51 20.91
C ASP A 21 5.05 2.86 19.73
N PHE A 22 4.59 3.63 18.74
CA PHE A 22 5.50 4.33 17.80
C PHE A 22 6.15 5.61 18.39
N ALA A 23 6.10 5.79 19.71
CA ALA A 23 6.67 6.94 20.42
C ALA A 23 8.20 6.84 20.62
N GLY A 24 8.88 5.92 19.93
CA GLY A 24 10.33 5.96 19.84
C GLY A 24 10.79 7.22 19.08
N GLU A 25 11.68 8.02 19.67
CA GLU A 25 12.44 9.08 18.99
C GLU A 25 13.41 8.46 17.98
N TYR A 26 12.89 7.80 16.94
CA TYR A 26 13.72 7.43 15.80
C TYR A 26 13.95 8.68 14.96
N GLU A 27 15.20 8.92 14.57
CA GLU A 27 15.49 9.98 13.62
C GLU A 27 14.86 9.65 12.25
N LYS A 28 14.46 10.69 11.53
CA LYS A 28 14.05 10.55 10.13
C LYS A 28 15.23 10.05 9.31
N SER A 29 15.05 8.95 8.59
CA SER A 29 15.99 8.50 7.57
C SER A 29 15.52 8.91 6.18
N ALA A 30 16.46 9.34 5.35
CA ALA A 30 16.28 9.49 3.91
C ALA A 30 17.44 8.78 3.19
N PRO A 31 17.20 8.12 2.04
CA PRO A 31 18.28 7.54 1.25
C PRO A 31 19.28 8.62 0.81
N ALA A 32 20.58 8.33 0.91
CA ALA A 32 21.62 9.28 0.47
C ALA A 32 21.53 9.58 -1.04
N ASN A 33 20.99 8.65 -1.81
CA ASN A 33 20.77 8.75 -3.25
C ASN A 33 19.34 9.19 -3.62
N ARG A 34 18.60 9.84 -2.70
CA ARG A 34 17.20 10.27 -2.93
C ARG A 34 17.02 11.06 -4.22
N ALA A 35 17.99 11.92 -4.56
CA ALA A 35 17.93 12.74 -5.77
C ALA A 35 18.00 11.94 -7.09
N THR A 36 18.53 10.71 -7.07
CA THR A 36 18.74 9.88 -8.26
C THR A 36 17.90 8.60 -8.28
N GLU A 37 17.67 7.97 -7.12
CA GLU A 37 16.92 6.71 -7.01
C GLU A 37 15.55 6.87 -6.31
N GLY A 38 15.25 8.08 -5.84
CA GLY A 38 14.01 8.37 -5.10
C GLY A 38 14.07 8.02 -3.61
N PRO A 39 12.99 8.19 -2.85
CA PRO A 39 11.63 8.56 -3.29
C PRO A 39 11.57 9.97 -3.89
N LEU A 40 11.00 10.06 -5.10
CA LEU A 40 10.89 11.29 -5.89
C LEU A 40 9.55 11.98 -5.63
N ASP A 41 9.55 13.31 -5.61
CA ASP A 41 8.32 14.10 -5.65
C ASP A 41 7.69 14.05 -7.05
N GLU A 42 6.42 14.41 -7.15
CA GLU A 42 5.68 14.37 -8.42
C GLU A 42 6.37 15.15 -9.56
N VAL A 43 6.98 16.29 -9.23
CA VAL A 43 7.70 17.15 -10.19
C VAL A 43 9.04 16.55 -10.64
N GLU A 44 9.57 15.59 -9.89
CA GLU A 44 10.87 14.95 -10.14
C GLU A 44 10.73 13.63 -10.92
N ALA A 45 9.55 12.99 -10.91
CA ALA A 45 9.34 11.64 -11.44
C ALA A 45 9.30 11.52 -12.98
N GLY A 46 9.47 12.62 -13.72
CA GLY A 46 9.45 12.64 -15.19
C GLY A 46 8.06 12.52 -15.81
N ALA A 47 7.99 12.31 -17.14
CA ALA A 47 6.74 12.32 -17.88
C ALA A 47 5.77 11.21 -17.43
N ILE A 48 4.57 11.62 -17.03
CA ILE A 48 3.52 10.76 -16.51
C ILE A 48 2.94 9.94 -17.67
N LYS A 49 3.17 8.62 -17.66
CA LYS A 49 2.38 7.68 -18.49
C LYS A 49 0.92 7.76 -18.06
N PRO A 50 -0.05 7.45 -18.94
CA PRO A 50 -1.45 7.38 -18.52
C PRO A 50 -1.61 6.31 -17.43
N ALA A 51 -1.69 6.78 -16.18
CA ALA A 51 -1.80 5.99 -14.97
C ALA A 51 -3.12 6.34 -14.27
N VAL A 52 -3.67 5.38 -13.55
CA VAL A 52 -4.81 5.61 -12.67
C VAL A 52 -4.27 6.23 -11.38
N ASP A 53 -4.68 7.47 -11.10
CA ASP A 53 -4.32 8.19 -9.88
C ASP A 53 -5.29 7.84 -8.75
N LEU A 54 -4.76 7.27 -7.66
CA LEU A 54 -5.49 6.84 -6.47
C LEU A 54 -5.10 7.66 -5.22
N GLY A 55 -4.49 8.84 -5.42
CA GLY A 55 -3.96 9.69 -4.37
C GLY A 55 -2.51 9.34 -4.03
N SER A 56 -2.28 8.47 -3.06
CA SER A 56 -0.92 8.06 -2.66
C SER A 56 -0.30 6.98 -3.54
N LEU A 57 -1.04 6.48 -4.53
CA LEU A 57 -0.62 5.43 -5.45
C LEU A 57 -1.00 5.81 -6.88
N ARG A 58 -0.11 5.51 -7.82
CA ARG A 58 -0.37 5.56 -9.27
C ARG A 58 -0.17 4.18 -9.86
N ILE A 59 -1.16 3.70 -10.59
CA ILE A 59 -1.16 2.34 -11.15
C ILE A 59 -1.21 2.44 -12.67
N ASP A 60 -0.22 1.85 -13.34
CA ASP A 60 -0.20 1.69 -14.79
C ASP A 60 -1.14 0.53 -15.18
N PRO A 61 -2.30 0.78 -15.81
CA PRO A 61 -3.26 -0.25 -16.11
C PRO A 61 -2.74 -1.20 -17.21
N LYS A 62 -2.80 -2.51 -16.94
CA LYS A 62 -2.51 -3.56 -17.93
C LYS A 62 -3.79 -4.23 -18.40
N ARG A 63 -3.81 -4.71 -19.65
CA ARG A 63 -4.94 -5.46 -20.21
C ARG A 63 -5.19 -6.70 -19.37
N GLY A 64 -6.43 -6.92 -18.95
CA GLY A 64 -6.81 -8.06 -18.12
C GLY A 64 -6.50 -7.89 -16.63
N MET A 65 -5.96 -6.74 -16.21
CA MET A 65 -5.83 -6.39 -14.79
C MET A 65 -7.17 -5.96 -14.23
N GLN A 66 -7.54 -6.52 -13.08
CA GLN A 66 -8.68 -6.04 -12.29
C GLN A 66 -8.17 -5.26 -11.08
N VAL A 67 -8.88 -4.16 -10.76
CA VAL A 67 -8.56 -3.29 -9.64
C VAL A 67 -9.77 -3.18 -8.74
N ARG A 68 -9.58 -3.45 -7.45
CA ARG A 68 -10.59 -3.26 -6.40
C ARG A 68 -10.08 -2.23 -5.41
N LEU A 69 -10.92 -1.25 -5.09
CA LEU A 69 -10.59 -0.19 -4.15
C LEU A 69 -11.41 -0.34 -2.88
N GLU A 70 -10.74 -0.25 -1.74
CA GLU A 70 -11.39 -0.03 -0.45
C GLU A 70 -11.26 1.43 -0.09
N VAL A 71 -12.38 2.09 0.15
CA VAL A 71 -12.45 3.52 0.50
C VAL A 71 -12.99 3.69 1.92
N ASP A 72 -12.31 4.52 2.70
CA ASP A 72 -12.83 5.00 3.97
C ASP A 72 -13.99 5.95 3.70
N LYS A 73 -15.17 5.56 4.18
CA LYS A 73 -16.43 6.29 3.95
C LYS A 73 -16.48 7.66 4.64
N SER A 74 -15.64 7.90 5.66
CA SER A 74 -15.63 9.16 6.41
C SER A 74 -14.98 10.30 5.62
N ASN A 75 -13.95 9.98 4.83
CA ASN A 75 -13.11 10.96 4.12
C ASN A 75 -12.95 10.67 2.62
N ASN A 76 -13.61 9.61 2.12
CA ASN A 76 -13.59 9.13 0.75
C ASN A 76 -12.18 8.85 0.19
N ARG A 77 -11.26 8.40 1.05
CA ARG A 77 -9.88 8.07 0.66
C ARG A 77 -9.71 6.57 0.49
N ALA A 78 -8.95 6.17 -0.54
CA ALA A 78 -8.56 4.78 -0.72
C ALA A 78 -7.63 4.36 0.42
N VAL A 79 -8.04 3.32 1.17
CA VAL A 79 -7.25 2.74 2.27
C VAL A 79 -6.50 1.48 1.82
N ALA A 80 -7.05 0.77 0.84
CA ALA A 80 -6.41 -0.39 0.24
C ALA A 80 -6.74 -0.49 -1.25
N VAL A 81 -5.79 -1.06 -2.01
CA VAL A 81 -5.95 -1.37 -3.43
C VAL A 81 -5.57 -2.83 -3.63
N THR A 82 -6.49 -3.61 -4.20
CA THR A 82 -6.21 -4.99 -4.62
C THR A 82 -6.10 -5.04 -6.14
N LEU A 83 -4.98 -5.59 -6.61
CA LEU A 83 -4.69 -5.82 -8.03
C LEU A 83 -4.75 -7.32 -8.30
N GLU A 84 -5.49 -7.72 -9.33
CA GLU A 84 -5.53 -9.10 -9.83
C GLU A 84 -5.02 -9.10 -11.28
N TYR A 85 -3.98 -9.87 -11.57
CA TYR A 85 -3.36 -9.94 -12.90
C TYR A 85 -2.70 -11.32 -13.11
N GLU A 86 -3.01 -11.98 -14.23
CA GLU A 86 -2.43 -13.30 -14.60
C GLU A 86 -2.47 -14.35 -13.46
N GLY A 87 -3.57 -14.40 -12.72
CA GLY A 87 -3.76 -15.33 -11.60
C GLY A 87 -3.01 -14.95 -10.32
N SER A 88 -2.29 -13.83 -10.32
CA SER A 88 -1.66 -13.25 -9.13
C SER A 88 -2.58 -12.20 -8.50
N THR A 89 -2.58 -12.14 -7.17
CA THR A 89 -3.29 -11.12 -6.40
C THR A 89 -2.28 -10.36 -5.54
N LEU A 90 -2.30 -9.03 -5.60
CA LEU A 90 -1.47 -8.14 -4.79
C LEU A 90 -2.36 -7.14 -4.06
N GLN A 91 -2.22 -7.04 -2.74
CA GLN A 91 -2.90 -6.03 -1.94
C GLN A 91 -1.89 -4.98 -1.45
N LEU A 92 -2.22 -3.72 -1.67
CA LEU A 92 -1.40 -2.57 -1.31
C LEU A 92 -2.17 -1.68 -0.33
N GLN A 93 -1.53 -1.32 0.77
CA GLN A 93 -2.04 -0.39 1.78
C GLN A 93 -0.99 0.69 2.03
N PRO A 94 -1.22 1.93 1.54
CA PRO A 94 -0.27 3.02 1.71
C PRO A 94 -0.40 3.62 3.13
N PHE A 95 0.74 3.73 3.82
CA PHE A 95 0.83 4.41 5.12
C PHE A 95 1.81 5.58 5.03
N ALA A 96 1.51 6.67 5.73
CA ALA A 96 2.41 7.81 5.86
C ALA A 96 3.22 7.70 7.15
N ALA A 97 4.53 7.98 7.09
CA ALA A 97 5.35 8.12 8.28
C ALA A 97 4.90 9.35 9.11
N PRO A 98 5.07 9.32 10.45
CA PRO A 98 4.83 10.48 11.31
C PRO A 98 5.64 11.72 10.88
N ARG A 99 5.10 12.92 11.13
CA ARG A 99 5.79 14.16 10.76
C ARG A 99 7.00 14.50 11.65
N SER A 100 7.04 14.02 12.89
CA SER A 100 8.02 14.40 13.92
C SER A 100 9.14 13.38 14.12
N SER A 101 8.91 12.11 13.82
CA SER A 101 9.85 11.01 14.06
C SER A 101 9.93 10.06 12.87
N GLY A 102 11.01 9.29 12.81
CA GLY A 102 11.17 8.17 11.88
C GLY A 102 10.31 6.98 12.29
N LEU A 103 9.84 6.22 11.30
CA LEU A 103 9.04 5.01 11.51
C LEU A 103 9.87 3.72 11.30
N TRP A 104 10.72 3.75 10.27
CA TRP A 104 11.30 2.55 9.67
C TRP A 104 12.31 1.83 10.55
N HIS A 105 13.06 2.54 11.40
CA HIS A 105 14.04 1.89 12.28
C HIS A 105 13.40 1.00 13.36
N GLY A 106 12.11 1.21 13.66
CA GLY A 106 11.34 0.36 14.56
C GLY A 106 10.69 -0.84 13.85
N ILE A 107 10.52 -0.80 12.53
CA ILE A 107 9.88 -1.85 11.73
C ILE A 107 10.96 -2.69 11.04
N ARG A 108 11.19 -3.92 11.51
CA ARG A 108 12.10 -4.89 10.90
C ARG A 108 11.56 -6.31 11.03
#